data_AF-A0A4P8XJX5-F1
#
_entry.id   AF-A0A4P8XJX5-F1
#
_cell.length_a   1.000
_cell.length_b   1.000
_cell.length_c   1.000
_cell.angle_alpha   90.00
_cell.angle_beta   90.00
_cell.angle_gamma   90.00
#
_symmetry.space_group_name_H-M   'P 1'
#
loop_
_entity.id
_entity.type
_entity.pdbx_description
1 polymer ?
#
loop_
_entity_poly.entity_id
_entity_poly.type
_entity_poly.pdbx_seq_one_letter_code
_entity_poly.pdbx_strand_id
1 'polypeptide(L)'
;MREFGEKFSLAESTISGYENETRKPDIELFEKFADFFGVSTDQLLGRDKTYYSLTESDEKDIAKDLERMLADLESNESLAFNGEPMDEETKRLFAISLENSMRLAKEMAKKKFTPKKYRD
;
A
#
# COMPACT_ATOMS: atom_id res chain seq x y z
N MET A 1 -5.66 3.28 17.12
CA MET A 1 -4.45 4.01 17.58
C MET A 1 -4.25 3.97 19.09
N ARG A 2 -5.28 4.19 19.93
CA ARG A 2 -5.15 4.04 21.41
C ARG A 2 -4.56 2.71 21.83
N GLU A 3 -5.04 1.61 21.26
CA GLU A 3 -4.54 0.27 21.54
C GLU A 3 -3.05 0.11 21.21
N PHE A 4 -2.55 0.78 20.17
CA PHE A 4 -1.13 0.79 19.80
C PHE A 4 -0.31 1.62 20.80
N GLY A 5 -0.83 2.79 21.20
CA GLY A 5 -0.21 3.63 22.23
C GLY A 5 -0.12 2.95 23.58
N GLU A 6 -1.19 2.30 24.02
CA GLU A 6 -1.22 1.54 25.26
C GLU A 6 -0.19 0.39 25.24
N LYS A 7 -0.08 -0.32 24.13
CA LYS A 7 0.84 -1.46 23.98
C LYS A 7 2.32 -1.08 24.10
N PHE A 8 2.70 0.09 23.58
CA PHE A 8 4.08 0.56 23.61
C PHE A 8 4.32 1.68 24.65
N SER A 9 3.34 1.95 25.52
CA SER A 9 3.38 3.05 26.49
C SER A 9 3.65 4.42 25.85
N LEU A 10 3.07 4.67 24.68
CA LEU A 10 3.18 5.91 23.92
C LEU A 10 1.93 6.77 24.11
N ALA A 11 2.14 8.06 24.36
CA ALA A 11 1.06 9.03 24.32
C ALA A 11 0.51 9.18 22.89
N GLU A 12 -0.79 9.46 22.74
CA GLU A 12 -1.42 9.72 21.43
C GLU A 12 -0.67 10.81 20.64
N SER A 13 -0.19 11.85 21.33
CA SER A 13 0.62 12.91 20.72
C SER A 13 1.95 12.43 20.14
N THR A 14 2.55 11.38 20.73
CA THR A 14 3.79 10.79 20.24
C THR A 14 3.55 9.98 18.98
N ILE A 15 2.46 9.20 18.94
CA ILE A 15 2.05 8.45 17.74
C ILE A 15 1.72 9.41 16.60
N SER A 16 0.91 10.43 16.88
CA SER A 16 0.58 11.46 15.89
C SER A 16 1.84 12.18 15.39
N GLY A 17 2.85 12.35 16.26
CA GLY A 17 4.15 12.89 15.86
C GLY A 17 4.90 12.01 14.86
N TYR A 18 4.79 10.67 15.00
CA TYR A 18 5.37 9.71 14.06
C TYR A 18 4.65 9.70 12.72
N GLU A 19 3.31 9.71 12.72
CA GLU A 19 2.50 9.68 11.50
C GLU A 19 2.65 10.94 10.65
N ASN A 20 2.86 12.09 11.30
CA ASN A 20 3.07 13.37 10.63
C ASN A 20 4.56 13.69 10.39
N GLU A 21 5.46 12.72 10.59
CA GLU A 21 6.92 12.86 10.41
C GLU A 21 7.61 13.93 11.28
N THR A 22 6.89 14.58 12.19
CA THR A 22 7.43 15.59 13.12
C THR A 22 8.31 15.00 14.20
N ARG A 23 8.20 13.69 14.45
CA ARG A 23 8.99 12.93 15.40
C ARG A 23 9.38 11.59 14.79
N LYS A 24 10.50 11.02 15.23
CA LYS A 24 10.90 9.65 14.87
C LYS A 24 11.01 8.81 16.14
N PRO A 25 10.60 7.54 16.12
CA PRO A 25 10.88 6.61 17.20
C PRO A 25 12.40 6.45 17.36
N ASP A 26 12.84 6.21 18.59
CA ASP A 26 14.23 5.81 18.84
C ASP A 26 14.49 4.39 18.33
N ILE A 27 15.76 3.99 18.29
CA ILE A 27 16.18 2.69 17.75
C ILE A 27 15.53 1.54 18.52
N GLU A 28 15.48 1.60 19.85
CA GLU A 28 14.92 0.54 20.69
C GLU A 28 13.42 0.34 20.45
N LEU A 29 12.67 1.43 20.32
CA LEU A 29 11.24 1.37 20.01
C LEU A 29 11.01 0.91 18.57
N PHE A 30 11.89 1.31 17.67
CA PHE A 30 11.84 0.89 16.27
C PHE A 30 12.05 -0.62 16.12
N GLU A 31 13.00 -1.20 16.85
CA GLU A 31 13.22 -2.66 16.92
C GLU A 31 12.00 -3.37 17.52
N LYS A 32 11.41 -2.83 18.59
CA LYS A 32 10.18 -3.38 19.19
C LYS A 32 8.99 -3.37 18.22
N PHE A 33 8.89 -2.35 17.36
CA PHE A 33 7.88 -2.35 16.30
C PHE A 33 8.15 -3.48 15.31
N ALA A 34 9.41 -3.66 14.89
CA ALA A 34 9.79 -4.69 13.94
C ALA A 34 9.45 -6.09 14.48
N ASP A 35 9.84 -6.36 15.73
CA ASP A 35 9.52 -7.60 16.44
C ASP A 35 8.02 -7.82 16.60
N PHE A 36 7.27 -6.76 16.93
CA PHE A 36 5.82 -6.85 17.10
C PHE A 36 5.09 -7.21 15.81
N PHE A 37 5.51 -6.65 14.68
CA PHE A 37 4.93 -6.95 13.36
C PHE A 37 5.54 -8.21 12.72
N GLY A 38 6.60 -8.79 13.30
CA GLY A 38 7.30 -9.94 12.75
C GLY A 38 8.04 -9.63 11.44
N VAL A 39 8.53 -8.39 11.30
CA VAL A 39 9.23 -7.88 10.11
C VAL A 39 10.65 -7.42 10.48
N SER A 40 11.52 -7.21 9.49
CA SER A 40 12.82 -6.59 9.74
C SER A 40 12.70 -5.07 9.88
N THR A 41 13.70 -4.45 10.51
CA THR A 41 13.79 -2.97 10.55
C THR A 41 13.94 -2.38 9.15
N ASP A 42 14.58 -3.08 8.22
CA ASP A 42 14.63 -2.67 6.81
C ASP A 42 13.25 -2.72 6.13
N GLN A 43 12.40 -3.68 6.48
CA GLN A 43 11.02 -3.73 5.99
C GLN A 43 10.19 -2.56 6.54
N LEU A 44 10.36 -2.20 7.82
CA LEU A 44 9.71 -1.01 8.38
C LEU A 44 10.16 0.28 7.70
N LEU A 45 11.43 0.38 7.31
CA LEU A 45 12.00 1.54 6.62
C LEU A 45 11.75 1.52 5.11
N GLY A 46 11.10 0.49 4.58
CA GLY A 46 10.90 0.31 3.13
C GLY A 46 12.22 0.15 2.35
N ARG A 47 13.28 -0.32 3.02
CA ARG A 47 14.61 -0.58 2.45
C ARG A 47 14.74 -1.97 1.85
N ASP A 48 13.84 -2.89 2.19
CA ASP A 48 13.72 -4.21 1.57
C ASP A 48 13.12 -4.08 0.16
N LYS A 49 13.85 -3.41 -0.75
CA LYS A 49 13.51 -3.33 -2.16
C LYS A 49 14.00 -4.60 -2.83
N THR A 50 13.06 -5.46 -3.19
CA THR A 50 13.33 -6.62 -4.03
C THR A 50 13.37 -6.21 -5.51
N TYR A 51 13.98 -7.03 -6.37
CA TYR A 51 13.99 -6.77 -7.82
C TYR A 51 12.60 -6.72 -8.48
N TYR A 52 11.57 -7.19 -7.77
CA TYR A 52 10.18 -7.17 -8.22
C TYR A 52 9.35 -6.09 -7.52
N SER A 53 9.92 -5.32 -6.59
CA SER A 53 9.25 -4.18 -5.97
C SER A 53 8.84 -3.15 -7.04
N LEU A 54 7.67 -2.54 -6.84
CA LEU A 54 7.18 -1.50 -7.74
C LEU A 54 8.06 -0.26 -7.66
N THR A 55 8.33 0.33 -8.82
CA THR A 55 9.02 1.61 -8.93
C THR A 55 7.99 2.74 -8.96
N GLU A 56 8.44 3.98 -8.77
CA GLU A 56 7.58 5.15 -8.93
C GLU A 56 6.95 5.23 -10.33
N SER A 57 7.64 4.74 -11.37
CA SER A 57 7.08 4.66 -12.71
C SER A 57 5.96 3.62 -12.78
N ASP A 58 6.15 2.46 -12.14
CA ASP A 58 5.10 1.43 -12.10
C ASP A 58 3.85 1.95 -11.38
N GLU A 59 4.01 2.67 -10.27
CA GLU A 59 2.91 3.29 -9.54
C GLU A 59 2.17 4.35 -10.38
N LYS A 60 2.90 5.19 -11.11
CA LYS A 60 2.30 6.18 -12.04
C LYS A 60 1.53 5.51 -13.17
N ASP A 61 2.07 4.45 -13.74
CA ASP A 61 1.39 3.68 -14.78
C ASP A 61 0.11 3.02 -14.24
N ILE A 62 0.18 2.42 -13.04
CA ILE A 62 -0.99 1.83 -12.37
C ILE A 62 -2.06 2.89 -12.12
N ALA A 63 -1.70 4.06 -11.58
CA ALA A 63 -2.65 5.14 -11.33
C ALA A 63 -3.35 5.60 -12.62
N LYS A 64 -2.58 5.78 -13.70
CA LYS A 64 -3.12 6.18 -15.00
C LYS A 64 -4.04 5.10 -15.60
N ASP A 65 -3.63 3.85 -15.53
CA ASP A 65 -4.42 2.73 -16.05
C ASP A 65 -5.70 2.53 -15.22
N LEU A 66 -5.65 2.70 -13.90
CA LEU A 66 -6.80 2.66 -13.00
C LEU A 66 -7.79 3.76 -13.34
N GLU A 67 -7.33 5.00 -13.48
CA GLU A 67 -8.17 6.14 -13.84
C GLU A 67 -8.89 5.90 -15.18
N ARG A 68 -8.15 5.40 -16.19
CA ARG A 68 -8.75 5.03 -17.48
C ARG A 68 -9.80 3.92 -17.32
N MET A 69 -9.50 2.86 -16.58
CA MET A 69 -10.44 1.75 -16.38
C MET A 69 -11.71 2.21 -15.65
N LEU A 70 -11.60 3.04 -14.61
CA LEU A 70 -12.75 3.55 -13.88
C LEU A 70 -13.61 4.47 -14.77
N ALA A 71 -12.97 5.36 -15.55
CA ALA A 71 -13.69 6.21 -16.50
C ALA A 71 -14.42 5.39 -17.57
N ASP A 72 -13.77 4.36 -18.13
CA ASP A 72 -14.39 3.46 -19.09
C ASP A 72 -15.60 2.73 -18.48
N LEU A 73 -15.50 2.27 -17.23
CA LEU A 73 -16.59 1.59 -16.53
C LEU A 73 -17.77 2.52 -16.21
N GLU A 74 -17.50 3.77 -15.80
CA GLU A 74 -18.52 4.79 -15.59
C GLU A 74 -19.25 5.16 -16.89
N SER A 75 -18.51 5.31 -17.99
CA SER A 75 -19.07 5.69 -19.29
C SER A 75 -20.01 4.64 -19.88
N ASN A 76 -19.84 3.36 -19.51
CA ASN A 76 -20.65 2.25 -19.99
C ASN A 76 -21.79 1.86 -19.04
N GLU A 77 -22.11 2.69 -18.03
CA GLU A 77 -23.07 2.37 -16.95
C GLU A 77 -22.78 1.02 -16.26
N SER A 78 -21.53 0.54 -16.34
CA SER A 78 -21.15 -0.82 -15.96
C SER A 78 -20.91 -0.98 -14.46
N LEU A 79 -20.91 0.10 -13.68
CA LEU A 79 -20.70 0.11 -12.23
C LEU A 79 -22.02 -0.10 -11.47
N ALA A 80 -22.76 -1.16 -11.84
CA ALA A 80 -23.89 -1.65 -11.07
C ALA A 80 -23.47 -2.87 -10.24
N PHE A 81 -23.70 -2.83 -8.93
CA PHE A 81 -23.50 -3.96 -8.03
C PHE A 81 -24.88 -4.54 -7.69
N ASN A 82 -25.08 -5.84 -7.96
CA ASN A 82 -26.39 -6.50 -7.82
C ASN A 82 -27.54 -5.83 -8.62
N GLY A 83 -27.22 -5.15 -9.72
CA GLY A 83 -28.20 -4.44 -10.55
C GLY A 83 -28.56 -3.05 -10.05
N GLU A 84 -27.98 -2.60 -8.93
CA GLU A 84 -28.12 -1.23 -8.43
C GLU A 84 -26.84 -0.43 -8.72
N PRO A 85 -26.94 0.87 -9.08
CA PRO A 85 -25.78 1.73 -9.21
C PRO A 85 -24.96 1.72 -7.91
N MET A 86 -23.65 1.54 -8.02
CA MET A 86 -22.77 1.63 -6.85
C MET A 86 -22.80 3.04 -6.27
N ASP A 87 -22.93 3.15 -4.96
CA ASP A 87 -22.74 4.42 -4.27
C ASP A 87 -21.25 4.83 -4.24
N GLU A 88 -20.99 6.07 -3.83
CA GLU A 88 -19.62 6.62 -3.83
C GLU A 88 -18.66 5.87 -2.91
N GLU A 89 -19.15 5.30 -1.81
CA GLU A 89 -18.34 4.49 -0.90
C GLU A 89 -17.93 3.17 -1.55
N THR A 90 -18.89 2.47 -2.15
CA THR A 90 -18.67 1.20 -2.86
C THR A 90 -17.75 1.41 -4.06
N LYS A 91 -17.91 2.50 -4.82
CA LYS A 91 -16.99 2.87 -5.91
C LYS A 91 -15.57 3.06 -5.41
N ARG A 92 -15.37 3.76 -4.29
CA ARG A 92 -14.05 3.94 -3.67
C ARG A 92 -13.44 2.62 -3.24
N LEU A 93 -14.21 1.76 -2.56
CA LEU A 93 -13.74 0.44 -2.14
C LEU A 93 -13.36 -0.43 -3.34
N PHE A 94 -14.16 -0.36 -4.41
CA PHE A 94 -13.86 -1.06 -5.66
C PHE A 94 -12.58 -0.54 -6.31
N ALA A 95 -12.40 0.78 -6.40
CA ALA A 95 -11.17 1.39 -6.91
C ALA A 95 -9.94 0.93 -6.12
N ILE A 96 -10.00 0.95 -4.78
CA ILE A 96 -8.93 0.46 -3.90
C ILE A 96 -8.63 -1.02 -4.15
N SER A 97 -9.67 -1.85 -4.27
CA SER A 97 -9.51 -3.28 -4.53
C SER A 97 -8.85 -3.54 -5.89
N LEU A 98 -9.26 -2.80 -6.92
CA LEU A 98 -8.72 -2.90 -8.27
C LEU A 98 -7.25 -2.43 -8.32
N GLU A 99 -6.94 -1.30 -7.69
CA GLU A 99 -5.59 -0.77 -7.56
C GLU A 99 -4.64 -1.79 -6.92
N ASN A 100 -5.07 -2.39 -5.79
CA ASN A 100 -4.30 -3.44 -5.12
C ASN A 100 -4.10 -4.66 -6.01
N SER A 101 -5.13 -5.08 -6.74
CA SER A 101 -5.04 -6.20 -7.69
C SER A 101 -4.04 -5.90 -8.82
N MET A 102 -4.02 -4.67 -9.32
CA MET A 102 -3.08 -4.23 -10.36
C MET A 102 -1.64 -4.22 -9.84
N ARG A 103 -1.41 -3.73 -8.62
CA ARG A 103 -0.09 -3.79 -7.96
C ARG A 103 0.42 -5.23 -7.87
N LEU A 104 -0.41 -6.13 -7.34
CA LEU A 104 -0.07 -7.55 -7.22
C LEU A 104 0.24 -8.18 -8.57
N ALA A 105 -0.57 -7.91 -9.60
CA ALA A 105 -0.34 -8.42 -10.94
C ALA A 105 1.00 -7.93 -11.51
N LYS A 106 1.34 -6.65 -11.30
CA LYS A 106 2.60 -6.05 -11.76
C LYS A 106 3.81 -6.65 -11.02
N GLU A 107 3.74 -6.81 -9.70
CA GLU A 107 4.78 -7.47 -8.91
C GLU A 107 4.99 -8.93 -9.35
N MET A 108 3.91 -9.69 -9.55
CA MET A 108 3.98 -11.07 -10.04
C MET A 108 4.62 -11.13 -11.43
N ALA A 109 4.29 -10.19 -12.31
CA ALA A 109 4.89 -10.09 -13.63
C ALA A 109 6.41 -9.82 -13.53
N LYS A 110 6.84 -8.86 -12.71
CA LYS A 110 8.28 -8.58 -12.48
C LYS A 110 8.98 -9.80 -11.89
N LYS A 111 8.38 -10.47 -10.91
CA LYS A 111 8.94 -11.70 -10.32
C LYS A 111 9.13 -12.82 -11.34
N LYS A 112 8.15 -13.01 -12.24
CA LYS A 112 8.17 -14.08 -13.25
C LYS A 112 9.08 -13.76 -14.43
N PHE A 113 9.05 -12.52 -14.92
CA PHE A 113 9.63 -12.15 -16.22
C PHE A 113 10.92 -11.35 -16.12
N THR A 114 11.30 -10.79 -14.97
CA THR A 114 12.61 -10.14 -14.81
C THR A 114 13.73 -11.18 -14.94
N PRO A 115 14.63 -11.06 -15.94
CA PRO A 115 15.74 -11.99 -16.12
C PRO A 115 16.64 -12.08 -14.89
N LYS A 116 17.22 -13.26 -14.62
CA LYS A 116 18.08 -13.49 -13.43
C LYS A 116 19.21 -12.46 -13.29
N LYS A 117 19.79 -12.00 -14.39
CA LYS A 117 20.85 -10.99 -14.42
C LYS A 117 20.45 -9.59 -13.92
N TYR A 118 19.16 -9.34 -13.66
CA TYR A 118 18.63 -8.07 -13.14
C TYR A 118 17.94 -8.25 -11.77
N ARG A 119 18.25 -9.34 -11.04
CA ARG A 119 17.60 -9.66 -9.76
C ARG A 119 18.41 -9.25 -8.53
N ASP A 120 19.64 -8.81 -8.75
CA ASP A 120 20.63 -8.42 -7.74
C ASP A 120 20.96 -6.93 -7.89
#